data_AF-A0A8B6BU40-F1
#
_entry.id   AF-A0A8B6BU40-F1
#
_cell.length_a   1.000
_cell.length_b   1.000
_cell.length_c   1.000
_cell.angle_alpha   90.00
_cell.angle_beta   90.00
_cell.angle_gamma   90.00
#
_symmetry.space_group_name_H-M   'P 1'
#
loop_
_entity.id
_entity.type
_entity.pdbx_description
1 polymer ?
#
loop_
_entity_poly.entity_id
_entity_poly.type
_entity_poly.pdbx_seq_one_letter_code
_entity_poly.pdbx_strand_id
1 'polypeptide(L)'
;KKKITKRILTKTYGIQSWPEWDPDIHPETKKIRLGGIDRCKDVFFKFASINDKVEDGHTSSQIFQALNPNEKTLECAIYTSTDPYPRYVTDPTCQRLGN
;
A
#
# COMPACT_ATOMS: atom_id res chain seq x y z
N LYS A 1 -26.21 -13.84 -21.56
CA LYS A 1 -25.09 -13.92 -20.58
C LYS A 1 -25.37 -12.93 -19.44
N LYS A 2 -25.39 -13.35 -18.17
CA LYS A 2 -25.50 -12.41 -17.03
C LYS A 2 -24.16 -11.70 -16.86
N LYS A 3 -24.15 -10.37 -16.91
CA LYS A 3 -22.95 -9.55 -16.69
C LYS A 3 -22.82 -9.27 -15.19
N ILE A 4 -21.67 -9.59 -14.60
CA ILE A 4 -21.34 -9.18 -13.23
C ILE A 4 -20.99 -7.70 -13.29
N THR A 5 -21.79 -6.84 -12.67
CA THR A 5 -21.60 -5.38 -12.66
C THR A 5 -20.90 -4.86 -11.42
N LYS A 6 -20.91 -5.64 -10.33
CA LYS A 6 -20.30 -5.30 -9.05
C LYS A 6 -19.66 -6.52 -8.40
N ARG A 7 -18.58 -6.30 -7.65
CA ARG A 7 -17.91 -7.32 -6.83
C ARG A 7 -17.69 -6.76 -5.43
N ILE A 8 -17.73 -7.64 -4.44
CA ILE A 8 -17.31 -7.34 -3.07
C ILE A 8 -15.92 -7.93 -2.90
N LEU A 9 -14.95 -7.12 -2.46
CA LEU A 9 -13.58 -7.59 -2.28
C LEU A 9 -13.46 -8.52 -1.08
N THR A 10 -12.73 -9.62 -1.28
CA THR A 10 -12.39 -10.61 -0.24
C THR A 10 -11.00 -10.41 0.35
N LYS A 11 -10.21 -9.51 -0.24
CA LYS A 11 -8.88 -9.12 0.23
C LYS A 11 -8.72 -7.61 0.17
N THR A 12 -7.83 -7.09 1.01
CA THR A 12 -7.35 -5.72 0.94
C THR A 12 -6.23 -5.65 -0.09
N TYR A 13 -6.18 -4.58 -0.87
CA TYR A 13 -5.16 -4.32 -1.88
C TYR A 13 -4.49 -2.99 -1.63
N GLY A 14 -3.18 -2.97 -1.83
CA GLY A 14 -2.35 -1.82 -1.55
C GLY A 14 -1.00 -1.89 -2.22
N ILE A 15 -0.19 -0.89 -1.95
CA ILE A 15 1.21 -0.84 -2.33
C ILE A 15 2.07 -0.57 -1.11
N GLN A 16 3.39 -0.74 -1.26
CA GLN A 16 4.32 -0.27 -0.25
C GLN A 16 4.48 1.26 -0.36
N SER A 17 4.47 1.94 0.78
CA SER A 17 4.79 3.37 0.89
C SER A 17 5.71 3.63 2.08
N TRP A 18 6.47 4.72 1.99
CA TRP A 18 7.41 5.14 3.02
C TRP A 18 7.12 6.60 3.40
N PRO A 19 6.00 6.87 4.10
CA PRO A 19 5.62 8.22 4.50
C PRO A 19 6.64 8.83 5.47
N GLU A 20 6.52 10.13 5.71
CA GLU A 20 7.31 10.80 6.75
C GLU A 20 7.07 10.15 8.11
N TRP A 21 8.13 10.12 8.90
CA TRP A 21 8.11 9.55 10.24
C TRP A 21 7.23 10.40 11.15
N ASP A 22 6.45 9.72 11.98
CA ASP A 22 5.57 10.35 12.97
C ASP A 22 5.66 9.49 14.23
N PRO A 23 6.23 10.03 15.33
CA PRO A 23 6.47 9.28 16.55
C PRO A 23 5.20 8.87 17.30
N ASP A 24 4.04 9.48 17.02
CA ASP A 24 2.78 9.17 17.69
C ASP A 24 2.10 7.93 17.09
N ILE A 25 2.39 7.63 15.82
CA ILE A 25 1.74 6.55 15.07
C ILE A 25 2.70 5.43 14.64
N HIS A 26 3.98 5.75 14.45
CA HIS A 26 4.95 4.81 13.89
C HIS A 26 5.88 4.23 14.97
N PRO A 27 6.19 2.92 14.94
CA PRO A 27 7.07 2.25 15.90
C PRO A 27 8.55 2.41 15.53
N GLU A 28 9.40 2.89 16.45
CA GLU A 28 10.80 3.31 16.16
C GLU A 28 11.60 2.28 15.33
N THR A 29 11.30 0.99 15.45
CA THR A 29 11.89 -0.11 14.66
C THR A 29 11.68 -0.01 13.14
N LYS A 30 10.69 0.78 12.69
CA LYS A 30 10.39 1.06 11.28
C LYS A 30 10.94 2.41 10.82
N LYS A 31 11.58 3.19 11.70
CA LYS A 31 12.18 4.47 11.34
C LYS A 31 13.43 4.27 10.48
N ILE A 32 13.55 5.05 9.42
CA ILE A 32 14.74 5.11 8.57
C ILE A 32 14.95 6.55 8.08
N ARG A 33 16.20 6.97 7.91
CA ARG A 33 16.52 8.29 7.36
C ARG A 33 16.91 8.17 5.88
N LEU A 34 16.15 8.81 4.99
CA LEU A 34 16.37 8.82 3.55
C LEU A 34 16.30 10.25 3.02
N GLY A 35 17.30 10.67 2.24
CA GLY A 35 17.34 12.02 1.67
C GLY A 35 17.32 13.14 2.72
N GLY A 36 17.77 12.86 3.95
CA GLY A 36 17.74 13.80 5.07
C GLY A 36 16.40 13.86 5.83
N ILE A 37 15.38 13.12 5.39
CA ILE A 37 14.05 13.05 6.00
C ILE A 37 13.90 11.71 6.71
N ASP A 38 13.38 11.75 7.93
CA ASP A 38 13.01 10.53 8.65
C ASP A 38 11.68 10.00 8.08
N ARG A 39 11.64 8.71 7.74
CA ARG A 39 10.49 8.03 7.11
C ARG A 39 10.17 6.73 7.86
N CYS A 40 8.92 6.30 7.75
CA CYS A 40 8.49 4.98 8.22
C CYS A 40 8.51 3.99 7.06
N LYS A 41 9.35 2.95 7.12
CA LYS A 41 9.46 1.96 6.04
C LYS A 41 8.33 0.93 6.08
N ASP A 42 8.08 0.33 4.92
CA ASP A 42 7.18 -0.81 4.73
C ASP A 42 5.69 -0.55 4.99
N VAL A 43 5.23 0.71 5.01
CA VAL A 43 3.82 1.01 5.30
C VAL A 43 2.94 0.45 4.18
N PHE A 44 1.84 -0.20 4.57
CA PHE A 44 0.82 -0.69 3.63
C PHE A 44 -0.13 0.46 3.27
N PHE A 45 0.04 1.03 2.08
CA PHE A 45 -0.89 2.04 1.56
C PHE A 45 -2.07 1.34 0.88
N LYS A 46 -3.24 1.38 1.51
CA LYS A 46 -4.48 0.75 1.00
C LYS A 46 -5.12 1.60 -0.09
N PHE A 47 -5.51 0.98 -1.20
CA PHE A 47 -6.38 1.61 -2.21
C PHE A 47 -7.74 0.91 -2.34
N ALA A 48 -7.87 -0.33 -1.86
CA ALA A 48 -9.15 -1.02 -1.75
C ALA A 48 -9.12 -2.02 -0.58
N SER A 49 -10.20 -2.14 0.16
CA SER A 49 -10.29 -2.96 1.38
C SER A 49 -11.29 -4.09 1.24
N ILE A 50 -11.17 -5.10 2.11
CA ILE A 50 -12.19 -6.13 2.27
C ILE A 50 -13.56 -5.47 2.49
N ASN A 51 -14.59 -6.03 1.87
CA ASN A 51 -15.97 -5.54 1.83
C ASN A 51 -16.23 -4.29 0.97
N ASP A 52 -15.20 -3.70 0.35
CA ASP A 52 -15.42 -2.63 -0.62
C ASP A 52 -16.18 -3.17 -1.84
N LYS A 53 -17.18 -2.39 -2.28
CA LYS A 53 -17.95 -2.65 -3.50
C LYS A 53 -17.25 -1.98 -4.67
N VAL A 54 -16.70 -2.78 -5.57
CA VAL A 54 -16.07 -2.32 -6.81
C VAL A 54 -16.99 -2.58 -7.98
N GLU A 55 -17.20 -1.53 -8.78
CA GLU A 55 -17.98 -1.59 -10.02
C GLU A 55 -17.08 -1.89 -11.22
N ASP A 56 -17.70 -2.33 -12.31
CA ASP A 56 -17.02 -2.48 -13.60
C ASP A 56 -16.37 -1.15 -14.02
N GLY A 57 -15.07 -1.16 -14.30
CA GLY A 57 -14.31 0.04 -14.68
C GLY A 57 -13.80 0.91 -13.51
N HIS A 58 -13.93 0.48 -12.25
CA HIS A 58 -13.39 1.23 -11.12
C HIS A 58 -11.88 1.46 -11.25
N THR A 59 -11.46 2.71 -11.08
CA THR A 59 -10.05 3.14 -11.13
C THR A 59 -9.74 3.97 -9.90
N SER A 60 -8.58 3.75 -9.30
CA SER A 60 -8.03 4.56 -8.22
C SER A 60 -6.63 5.03 -8.62
N SER A 61 -6.35 6.30 -8.37
CA SER A 61 -5.11 6.95 -8.75
C SER A 61 -4.52 7.67 -7.55
N GLN A 62 -3.22 7.55 -7.36
CA GLN A 62 -2.48 8.24 -6.30
C GLN A 62 -1.13 8.67 -6.83
N ILE A 63 -0.69 9.87 -6.44
CA ILE A 63 0.61 10.42 -6.83
C ILE A 63 1.61 10.07 -5.74
N PHE A 64 2.71 9.43 -6.13
CA PHE A 64 3.85 9.16 -5.25
C PHE A 64 5.06 9.95 -5.70
N GLN A 65 5.80 10.45 -4.72
CA GLN A 65 7.12 11.04 -4.96
C GLN A 65 8.19 9.98 -4.78
N ALA A 66 9.22 10.02 -5.61
CA ALA A 66 10.39 9.16 -5.45
C ALA A 66 11.04 9.43 -4.08
N LEU A 67 11.41 8.35 -3.37
CA LEU A 67 12.03 8.45 -2.05
C LEU A 67 13.41 9.09 -2.13
N ASN A 68 14.10 8.87 -3.25
CA ASN A 68 15.37 9.48 -3.56
C ASN A 68 15.29 10.21 -4.91
N PRO A 69 15.54 11.53 -4.97
CA PRO A 69 15.53 12.29 -6.23
C PRO A 69 16.53 11.77 -7.28
N ASN A 70 17.55 11.03 -6.84
CA ASN A 70 18.59 10.49 -7.71
C ASN A 70 18.27 9.08 -8.24
N GLU A 71 17.18 8.44 -7.78
CA GLU A 71 16.77 7.13 -8.31
C GLU A 71 16.13 7.28 -9.70
N LYS A 72 16.59 6.44 -10.63
CA LYS A 72 16.07 6.41 -12.01
C LYS A 72 14.85 5.51 -12.18
N THR A 73 14.52 4.73 -11.15
CA THR A 73 13.47 3.70 -11.17
C THR A 73 12.70 3.74 -9.87
N LEU A 74 11.38 3.62 -9.95
CA LEU A 74 10.50 3.48 -8.80
C LEU A 74 9.98 2.04 -8.78
N GLU A 75 10.27 1.27 -7.72
CA GLU A 75 9.62 -0.03 -7.53
C GLU A 75 8.22 0.20 -6.95
N CYS A 76 7.19 -0.16 -7.74
CA CYS A 76 5.80 -0.13 -7.30
C CYS A 76 5.29 -1.57 -7.15
N ALA A 77 5.54 -2.17 -6.00
CA ALA A 77 5.07 -3.52 -5.71
C ALA A 77 3.61 -3.50 -5.23
N ILE A 78 2.78 -4.34 -5.83
CA ILE A 78 1.37 -4.53 -5.44
C ILE A 78 1.29 -5.62 -4.37
N TYR A 79 0.56 -5.35 -3.30
CA TYR A 79 0.33 -6.27 -2.19
C TYR A 79 -1.15 -6.53 -2.00
N THR A 80 -1.45 -7.71 -1.44
CA THR A 80 -2.76 -8.07 -0.95
C THR A 80 -2.69 -8.52 0.50
N SER A 81 -3.77 -8.36 1.27
CA SER A 81 -3.86 -8.82 2.65
C SER A 81 -5.21 -9.47 2.94
N THR A 82 -5.21 -10.50 3.79
CA THR A 82 -6.44 -11.05 4.38
C THR A 82 -6.95 -10.25 5.58
N ASP A 83 -6.17 -9.28 6.06
CA ASP A 83 -6.59 -8.32 7.08
C ASP A 83 -7.30 -7.11 6.40
N PRO A 84 -8.43 -6.60 6.92
CA PRO A 84 -9.00 -5.31 6.50
C PRO A 84 -8.13 -4.08 6.85
N TYR A 85 -7.23 -4.21 7.83
CA TYR A 85 -6.40 -3.11 8.35
C TYR A 85 -4.90 -3.45 8.45
N PRO A 86 -4.25 -3.97 7.38
CA PRO A 86 -2.81 -4.18 7.38
C PRO A 86 -2.10 -2.84 7.62
N ARG A 87 -1.06 -2.88 8.46
CA ARG A 87 -0.23 -1.69 8.75
C ARG A 87 1.03 -1.70 7.91
N TYR A 88 1.62 -2.87 7.71
CA TYR A 88 2.87 -3.02 6.96
C TYR A 88 2.76 -4.11 5.90
N VAL A 89 3.52 -3.96 4.81
CA VAL A 89 3.64 -4.99 3.78
C VAL A 89 4.37 -6.25 4.29
N THR A 90 5.05 -6.14 5.43
CA THR A 90 5.69 -7.24 6.15
C THR A 90 4.77 -7.97 7.13
N ASP A 91 3.51 -7.52 7.28
CA ASP A 91 2.57 -8.19 8.18
C ASP A 91 2.30 -9.63 7.69
N PRO A 92 2.10 -10.62 8.58
CA PRO A 92 1.92 -12.03 8.17
C PRO A 92 0.73 -12.29 7.25
N THR A 93 -0.25 -11.38 7.24
CA THR A 93 -1.44 -11.46 6.39
C THR A 93 -1.19 -10.93 4.98
N CYS A 94 -0.06 -10.26 4.75
CA CYS A 94 0.29 -9.60 3.50
C CYS A 94 1.05 -10.53 2.56
N GLN A 95 0.74 -10.42 1.27
CA GLN A 95 1.39 -11.15 0.19
C GLN A 95 1.67 -10.21 -0.99
N ARG A 96 2.91 -10.23 -1.49
CA ARG A 96 3.28 -9.55 -2.74
C ARG A 96 2.68 -10.27 -3.94
N LEU A 97 2.03 -9.52 -4.82
CA LEU A 97 1.43 -10.02 -6.05
C LEU A 97 2.33 -9.83 -7.28
N GLY A 98 3.13 -8.76 -7.31
CA GLY A 98 4.03 -8.44 -8.42
C GLY A 98 4.61 -7.03 -8.31
N ASN A 99 5.52 -6.69 -9.21
CA ASN A 99 6.14 -5.37 -9.42
C ASN A 99 6.31 -5.08 -10.91
#